data_AF-A0A7X8H783-F1
#
_entry.id   AF-A0A7X8H783-F1
#
_cell.length_a   1.000
_cell.length_b   1.000
_cell.length_c   1.000
_cell.angle_alpha   90.00
_cell.angle_beta   90.00
_cell.angle_gamma   90.00
#
_symmetry.space_group_name_H-M   'P 1'
#
loop_
_entity.id
_entity.type
_entity.pdbx_description
1 polymer ?
#
loop_
_entity_poly.entity_id
_entity_poly.type
_entity_poly.pdbx_seq_one_letter_code
_entity_poly.pdbx_strand_id
1 'polypeptide(L)'
;RLVSRLRENNLFVIGMGESKTPASLVNSVEVFVYLDKIKKMRDKTKKLKTKSSKNDDDSIIPLDDLIDVLTNIIAENALDDDGWAYWSNTNNTLVRKYPGFDPRNYGFKGKALQFFLKNGFEKRNEGLDVFIRPINRE
;
A
#
# COMPACT_ATOMS: atom_id res chain seq x y z
N ARG A 1 26.52 -1.04 -4.71
CA ARG A 1 25.06 -1.32 -4.69
C ARG A 1 24.84 -2.77 -4.29
N LEU A 2 24.34 -3.07 -3.09
CA LEU A 2 24.08 -4.45 -2.64
C LEU A 2 22.74 -4.96 -3.18
N VAL A 3 21.67 -4.20 -2.97
CA VAL A 3 20.31 -4.55 -3.40
C VAL A 3 20.25 -4.86 -4.90
N SER A 4 20.86 -4.02 -5.75
CA SER A 4 20.94 -4.26 -7.20
C SER A 4 21.55 -5.63 -7.53
N ARG A 5 22.66 -5.99 -6.88
CA ARG A 5 23.32 -7.30 -7.09
C ARG A 5 22.44 -8.47 -6.64
N LEU A 6 21.70 -8.32 -5.56
CA LEU A 6 20.78 -9.38 -5.11
C LEU A 6 19.66 -9.60 -6.14
N ARG A 7 19.08 -8.51 -6.66
CA ARG A 7 18.01 -8.56 -7.68
C ARG A 7 18.50 -9.09 -9.02
N GLU A 8 19.71 -8.72 -9.43
CA GLU A 8 20.39 -9.26 -10.62
C GLU A 8 20.60 -10.78 -10.54
N ASN A 9 20.76 -11.32 -9.33
CA ASN A 9 20.82 -12.77 -9.07
C ASN A 9 19.44 -13.40 -8.82
N ASN A 10 18.35 -12.72 -9.18
CA ASN A 10 16.97 -13.16 -8.96
C ASN A 10 16.64 -13.49 -7.49
N LEU A 11 17.35 -12.90 -6.53
CA LEU A 11 17.05 -13.05 -5.11
C LEU A 11 15.94 -12.08 -4.71
N PHE A 12 14.98 -12.57 -3.93
CA PHE A 12 13.92 -11.75 -3.36
C PHE A 12 14.46 -10.95 -2.17
N VAL A 13 14.41 -9.62 -2.24
CA VAL A 13 14.98 -8.72 -1.22
C VAL A 13 13.86 -8.13 -0.37
N ILE A 14 13.93 -8.39 0.93
CA ILE A 14 13.07 -7.78 1.93
C ILE A 14 13.87 -6.71 2.66
N GLY A 15 13.45 -5.46 2.52
CA GLY A 15 13.97 -4.33 3.29
C GLY A 15 13.22 -4.15 4.61
N MET A 16 13.91 -3.67 5.64
CA MET A 16 13.29 -3.30 6.90
C MET A 16 13.96 -2.05 7.45
N GLY A 17 13.17 -1.15 8.05
CA GLY A 17 13.69 0.09 8.61
C GLY A 17 12.62 0.93 9.29
N GLU A 18 12.95 2.19 9.56
CA GLU A 18 12.01 3.14 10.17
C GLU A 18 11.38 4.03 9.10
N SER A 19 10.30 4.70 9.46
CA SER A 19 9.57 5.60 8.55
C SER A 19 10.47 6.69 7.92
N LYS A 20 11.50 7.14 8.65
CA LYS A 20 12.55 8.08 8.18
C LYS A 20 13.56 7.50 7.18
N THR A 21 13.48 6.22 6.83
CA THR A 21 14.39 5.63 5.84
C THR A 21 14.12 6.27 4.47
N PRO A 22 15.15 6.75 3.73
CA PRO A 22 14.94 7.41 2.44
C PRO A 22 14.11 6.57 1.46
N ALA A 23 13.17 7.21 0.76
CA ALA A 23 12.30 6.56 -0.21
C ALA A 23 13.07 5.83 -1.32
N SER A 24 14.26 6.31 -1.69
CA SER A 24 15.15 5.65 -2.66
C SER A 24 15.61 4.25 -2.21
N LEU A 25 15.81 4.04 -0.90
CA LEU A 25 16.15 2.73 -0.34
C LEU A 25 14.92 1.85 -0.22
N VAL A 26 13.78 2.41 0.21
CA VAL A 26 12.49 1.70 0.29
C VAL A 26 12.09 1.15 -1.08
N ASN A 27 12.22 1.96 -2.14
CA ASN A 27 11.83 1.58 -3.50
C ASN A 27 12.84 0.66 -4.20
N SER A 28 13.99 0.36 -3.57
CA SER A 28 15.02 -0.49 -4.17
C SER A 28 14.74 -2.00 -4.01
N VAL A 29 13.89 -2.37 -3.04
CA VAL A 29 13.57 -3.76 -2.64
C VAL A 29 12.20 -4.20 -3.14
N GLU A 30 11.87 -5.49 -3.01
CA GLU A 30 10.55 -6.02 -3.38
C GLU A 30 9.48 -5.75 -2.31
N VAL A 31 9.84 -5.79 -1.04
CA VAL A 31 8.96 -5.49 0.10
C VAL A 31 9.75 -4.74 1.16
N PHE A 32 9.16 -3.69 1.73
CA PHE A 32 9.76 -2.94 2.83
C PHE A 32 8.87 -2.91 4.07
N VAL A 33 9.44 -3.24 5.23
CA VAL A 33 8.71 -3.30 6.50
C VAL A 33 9.13 -2.17 7.43
N TYR A 34 8.15 -1.35 7.84
CA TYR A 34 8.35 -0.25 8.77
C TYR A 34 8.25 -0.71 10.24
N LEU A 35 9.40 -0.78 10.90
CA LEU A 35 9.53 -1.27 12.28
C LEU A 35 8.85 -0.34 13.30
N ASP A 36 8.94 0.98 13.10
CA ASP A 36 8.35 1.97 14.01
C ASP A 36 6.81 1.95 13.95
N LYS A 37 6.22 1.68 12.78
CA LYS A 37 4.75 1.53 12.64
C LYS A 37 4.26 0.25 13.30
N ILE A 38 5.00 -0.85 13.18
CA ILE A 38 4.71 -2.11 13.90
C ILE A 38 4.75 -1.88 15.41
N LYS A 39 5.80 -1.21 15.91
CA LYS A 39 5.95 -0.88 17.33
C LYS A 39 4.79 0.00 17.82
N LYS A 40 4.47 1.08 17.11
CA LYS A 40 3.32 1.97 17.41
C LYS A 40 1.99 1.22 17.49
N MET A 41 1.74 0.24 16.60
CA MET A 41 0.52 -0.57 16.68
C MET A 41 0.47 -1.49 17.91
N ARG A 42 1.61 -2.08 18.30
CA ARG A 42 1.72 -2.90 19.53
C ARG A 42 1.52 -2.06 20.79
N ASP A 43 2.00 -0.82 20.79
CA ASP A 43 1.85 0.07 21.94
C ASP A 43 0.43 0.66 22.01
N LYS A 44 -0.20 0.99 20.86
CA LYS A 44 -1.59 1.47 20.79
C LYS A 44 -2.64 0.43 21.22
N THR A 45 -2.31 -0.86 21.24
CA THR A 45 -3.20 -1.86 21.87
C THR A 45 -3.36 -1.67 23.40
N LYS A 46 -2.60 -0.76 24.04
CA LYS A 46 -2.78 -0.37 25.45
C LYS A 46 -3.51 0.96 25.68
N LYS A 47 -3.66 1.85 24.69
CA LYS A 47 -4.42 3.12 24.84
C LYS A 47 -5.05 3.58 23.51
N LEU A 48 -6.36 3.84 23.55
CA LEU A 48 -7.18 4.31 22.43
C LEU A 48 -6.91 5.79 22.09
N LYS A 49 -6.93 6.04 20.78
CA LYS A 49 -6.94 7.32 20.04
C LYS A 49 -5.64 8.12 19.98
N THR A 50 -5.15 8.33 18.76
CA THR A 50 -4.48 9.58 18.35
C THR A 50 -4.32 9.63 16.83
N LYS A 51 -4.74 10.77 16.26
CA LYS A 51 -4.54 11.22 14.88
C LYS A 51 -3.05 11.16 14.52
N SER A 52 -2.74 10.75 13.29
CA SER A 52 -1.40 10.71 12.72
C SER A 52 -0.87 12.14 12.56
N SER A 53 0.17 12.50 13.31
CA SER A 53 1.02 13.66 13.04
C SER A 53 1.75 13.41 11.72
N LYS A 54 1.52 14.28 10.72
CA LYS A 54 2.32 14.33 9.48
C LYS A 54 3.73 14.78 9.89
N ASN A 55 4.72 13.93 9.67
CA ASN A 55 6.12 14.32 9.66
C ASN A 55 6.54 14.33 8.19
N ASP A 56 7.07 15.45 7.71
CA ASP A 56 7.36 15.70 6.29
C ASP A 56 8.59 14.92 5.75
N ASP A 57 9.20 14.08 6.59
CA ASP A 57 10.39 13.26 6.25
C ASP A 57 10.09 11.74 6.32
N ASP A 58 8.81 11.37 6.23
CA ASP A 58 8.36 9.99 6.22
C ASP A 58 8.35 9.44 4.77
N SER A 59 9.01 8.31 4.53
CA SER A 59 8.99 7.62 3.22
C SER A 59 7.68 6.92 2.90
N ILE A 60 6.72 6.95 3.83
CA ILE A 60 5.38 6.44 3.62
C ILE A 60 4.56 7.47 2.85
N ILE A 61 4.08 7.07 1.67
CA ILE A 61 3.17 7.87 0.86
C ILE A 61 1.93 8.30 1.67
N PRO A 62 1.53 9.58 1.65
CA PRO A 62 0.30 10.06 2.27
C PRO A 62 -0.94 9.29 1.81
N LEU A 63 -1.99 9.27 2.64
CA LEU A 63 -3.21 8.50 2.35
C LEU A 63 -3.90 8.99 1.07
N ASP A 64 -4.01 10.31 0.89
CA ASP A 64 -4.68 10.91 -0.26
C ASP A 64 -3.92 10.56 -1.55
N ASP A 65 -2.59 10.76 -1.56
CA ASP A 65 -1.73 10.36 -2.68
C ASP A 65 -1.80 8.85 -2.98
N LEU A 66 -1.91 7.99 -1.95
CA LEU A 66 -2.07 6.55 -2.13
C LEU A 66 -3.41 6.20 -2.78
N ILE A 67 -4.49 6.89 -2.41
CA ILE A 67 -5.81 6.73 -3.01
C ILE A 67 -5.75 7.15 -4.49
N ASP A 68 -5.09 8.25 -4.81
CA ASP A 68 -4.90 8.71 -6.19
C ASP A 68 -4.05 7.73 -7.01
N VAL A 69 -2.97 7.21 -6.44
CA VAL A 69 -2.15 6.16 -7.05
C VAL A 69 -2.99 4.93 -7.38
N LEU A 70 -3.80 4.43 -6.44
CA LEU A 70 -4.62 3.26 -6.69
C LEU A 70 -5.68 3.53 -7.76
N THR A 71 -6.30 4.72 -7.73
CA THR A 71 -7.26 5.17 -8.74
C THR A 71 -6.63 5.19 -10.13
N ASN A 72 -5.42 5.71 -10.26
CA ASN A 72 -4.68 5.73 -11.52
C ASN A 72 -4.34 4.31 -12.00
N ILE A 73 -3.90 3.42 -11.10
CA ILE A 73 -3.65 2.01 -11.46
C ILE A 73 -4.95 1.35 -11.96
N ILE A 74 -6.09 1.62 -11.33
CA ILE A 74 -7.39 1.09 -11.77
C ILE A 74 -7.75 1.64 -13.15
N ALA A 75 -7.62 2.95 -13.38
CA ALA A 75 -7.91 3.57 -14.67
C ALA A 75 -7.03 3.00 -15.80
N GLU A 76 -5.75 2.71 -15.53
CA GLU A 76 -4.83 2.06 -16.47
C GLU A 76 -5.18 0.58 -16.75
N ASN A 77 -5.91 -0.09 -15.86
CA ASN A 77 -6.16 -1.54 -15.91
C ASN A 77 -7.67 -1.89 -15.93
N ALA A 78 -8.54 -0.91 -16.17
CA ALA A 78 -9.98 -1.12 -16.23
C ALA A 78 -10.30 -2.01 -17.43
N LEU A 79 -11.20 -2.97 -17.23
CA LEU A 79 -11.59 -3.94 -18.26
C LEU A 79 -12.66 -3.39 -19.19
N ASP A 80 -13.44 -2.44 -18.69
CA ASP A 80 -14.66 -1.93 -19.27
C ASP A 80 -14.82 -0.43 -18.96
N ASP A 81 -15.77 0.19 -19.66
CA ASP A 81 -16.17 1.58 -19.44
C ASP A 81 -16.83 1.79 -18.06
N ASP A 82 -17.20 0.71 -17.36
CA ASP A 82 -17.76 0.72 -16.00
C ASP A 82 -16.69 0.90 -14.90
N GLY A 83 -15.41 0.88 -15.29
CA GLY A 83 -14.27 1.25 -14.43
C GLY A 83 -13.82 0.14 -13.47
N TRP A 84 -14.11 -1.13 -13.75
CA TRP A 84 -13.71 -2.24 -12.89
C TRP A 84 -12.34 -2.81 -13.27
N ALA A 85 -11.48 -3.01 -12.27
CA ALA A 85 -10.18 -3.67 -12.45
C ALA A 85 -10.03 -4.89 -11.51
N TYR A 86 -9.34 -5.93 -11.98
CA TYR A 86 -9.03 -7.11 -11.16
C TYR A 86 -8.17 -6.73 -9.95
N TRP A 87 -8.66 -6.98 -8.73
CA TRP A 87 -7.96 -6.65 -7.48
C TRP A 87 -6.57 -7.27 -7.41
N SER A 88 -6.42 -8.52 -7.88
CA SER A 88 -5.13 -9.22 -7.86
C SER A 88 -4.07 -8.49 -8.69
N ASN A 89 -4.42 -8.02 -9.89
CA ASN A 89 -3.51 -7.29 -10.76
C ASN A 89 -3.23 -5.88 -10.19
N THR A 90 -4.28 -5.16 -9.80
CA THR A 90 -4.19 -3.82 -9.21
C THR A 90 -3.30 -3.82 -7.96
N ASN A 91 -3.52 -4.75 -7.03
CA ASN A 91 -2.72 -4.86 -5.81
C ASN A 91 -1.27 -5.25 -6.11
N ASN A 92 -1.02 -6.15 -7.07
CA ASN A 92 0.34 -6.53 -7.48
C ASN A 92 1.09 -5.33 -8.08
N THR A 93 0.43 -4.54 -8.93
CA THR A 93 1.00 -3.30 -9.48
C THR A 93 1.29 -2.29 -8.38
N LEU A 94 0.37 -2.12 -7.42
CA LEU A 94 0.58 -1.22 -6.27
C LEU A 94 1.81 -1.61 -5.45
N VAL A 95 1.92 -2.87 -5.02
CA VAL A 95 3.05 -3.31 -4.17
C VAL A 95 4.39 -3.29 -4.91
N ARG A 96 4.39 -3.45 -6.25
CA ARG A 96 5.58 -3.30 -7.07
C ARG A 96 6.03 -1.84 -7.21
N LYS A 97 5.08 -0.91 -7.40
CA LYS A 97 5.37 0.54 -7.45
C LYS A 97 5.74 1.09 -6.07
N TYR A 98 5.13 0.56 -5.00
CA TYR A 98 5.31 1.00 -3.62
C TYR A 98 5.60 -0.19 -2.68
N PRO A 99 6.85 -0.69 -2.65
CA PRO A 99 7.25 -1.83 -1.81
C PRO A 99 6.99 -1.66 -0.31
N GLY A 100 6.94 -0.41 0.17
CA GLY A 100 6.63 -0.07 1.56
C GLY A 100 5.14 -0.04 1.90
N PHE A 101 4.23 -0.17 0.93
CA PHE A 101 2.81 -0.11 1.20
C PHE A 101 2.36 -1.26 2.12
N ASP A 102 1.80 -0.88 3.27
CA ASP A 102 1.09 -1.78 4.17
C ASP A 102 -0.03 -1.00 4.89
N PRO A 103 -1.27 -1.53 4.97
CA PRO A 103 -2.36 -0.85 5.68
C PRO A 103 -2.04 -0.45 7.13
N ARG A 104 -1.15 -1.20 7.79
CA ARG A 104 -0.70 -0.94 9.17
C ARG A 104 0.01 0.41 9.30
N ASN A 105 0.65 0.88 8.23
CA ASN A 105 1.30 2.19 8.20
C ASN A 105 0.30 3.34 8.43
N TYR A 106 -0.97 3.11 8.04
CA TYR A 106 -2.10 4.02 8.19
C TYR A 106 -2.97 3.69 9.41
N GLY A 107 -2.49 2.82 10.31
CA GLY A 107 -3.23 2.41 11.50
C GLY A 107 -4.37 1.42 11.25
N PHE A 108 -4.44 0.83 10.06
CA PHE A 108 -5.45 -0.18 9.73
C PHE A 108 -4.97 -1.59 10.02
N LYS A 109 -5.80 -2.40 10.69
CA LYS A 109 -5.57 -3.84 10.90
C LYS A 109 -6.41 -4.62 9.91
N GLY A 110 -5.77 -5.34 8.99
CA GLY A 110 -6.46 -6.21 8.04
C GLY A 110 -5.75 -6.30 6.69
N LYS A 111 -6.44 -6.89 5.72
CA LYS A 111 -5.96 -7.03 4.34
C LYS A 111 -6.08 -5.71 3.58
N ALA A 112 -5.22 -5.49 2.59
CA ALA A 112 -5.22 -4.30 1.74
C ALA A 112 -6.58 -4.00 1.09
N LEU A 113 -7.28 -5.02 0.58
CA LEU A 113 -8.62 -4.82 0.00
C LEU A 113 -9.56 -4.15 1.00
N GLN A 114 -9.63 -4.65 2.24
CA GLN A 114 -10.51 -4.10 3.28
C GLN A 114 -10.10 -2.68 3.69
N PHE A 115 -8.82 -2.36 3.59
CA PHE A 115 -8.33 -1.00 3.81
C PHE A 115 -8.88 -0.06 2.73
N PHE A 116 -8.77 -0.41 1.45
CA PHE A 116 -9.29 0.43 0.37
C PHE A 116 -10.81 0.54 0.38
N LEU A 117 -11.54 -0.53 0.74
CA LEU A 117 -13.00 -0.47 0.91
C LEU A 117 -13.44 0.56 1.97
N LYS A 118 -12.62 0.83 3.00
CA LYS A 118 -12.89 1.90 3.98
C LYS A 118 -12.46 3.29 3.53
N ASN A 119 -11.73 3.38 2.42
CA ASN A 119 -11.12 4.61 1.92
C ASN A 119 -11.63 4.97 0.52
N GLY A 120 -12.93 4.78 0.26
CA GLY A 120 -13.58 5.28 -0.95
C GLY A 120 -13.53 4.35 -2.16
N PHE A 121 -13.33 3.05 -1.95
CA PHE A 121 -13.41 2.05 -3.00
C PHE A 121 -14.53 1.05 -2.73
N GLU A 122 -15.05 0.45 -3.78
CA GLU A 122 -16.00 -0.65 -3.70
C GLU A 122 -15.46 -1.89 -4.41
N LYS A 123 -16.07 -3.05 -4.11
CA LYS A 123 -15.71 -4.32 -4.74
C LYS A 123 -16.91 -5.01 -5.37
N ARG A 124 -16.63 -5.77 -6.41
CA ARG A 124 -17.54 -6.75 -7.02
C ARG A 124 -16.87 -8.11 -6.97
N ASN A 125 -17.64 -9.16 -6.69
CA ASN A 125 -17.16 -10.53 -6.76
C ASN A 125 -17.87 -11.24 -7.91
N GLU A 126 -17.13 -11.96 -8.75
CA GLU A 126 -17.67 -12.86 -9.76
C GLU A 126 -16.99 -14.22 -9.61
N GLY A 127 -17.68 -15.18 -8.97
CA GLY A 127 -17.05 -16.44 -8.58
C GLY A 127 -15.87 -16.22 -7.62
N LEU A 128 -14.67 -16.61 -8.05
CA LEU A 128 -13.42 -16.42 -7.31
C LEU A 128 -12.74 -15.08 -7.60
N ASP A 129 -13.16 -14.40 -8.66
CA ASP A 129 -12.58 -13.14 -9.08
C ASP A 129 -13.13 -11.99 -8.25
N VAL A 130 -12.23 -11.08 -7.87
CA VAL A 130 -12.54 -9.88 -7.10
C VAL A 130 -12.11 -8.68 -7.90
N PHE A 131 -13.02 -7.76 -8.09
CA PHE A 131 -12.81 -6.49 -8.78
C PHE A 131 -12.88 -5.34 -7.78
N ILE A 132 -12.18 -4.25 -8.11
CA ILE A 132 -12.16 -3.02 -7.33
C ILE A 132 -12.37 -1.82 -8.25
N ARG A 133 -13.06 -0.79 -7.75
CA ARG A 133 -13.11 0.53 -8.37
C ARG A 133 -13.30 1.63 -7.32
N PRO A 134 -12.96 2.91 -7.63
CA PRO A 134 -13.32 4.04 -6.80
C PRO A 134 -14.84 4.22 -6.72
N ILE A 135 -15.35 4.66 -5.58
CA ILE A 135 -16.74 5.10 -5.45
C ILE A 135 -16.83 6.51 -6.04
N ASN A 136 -17.71 6.72 -7.01
CA ASN A 136 -18.04 8.06 -7.49
C ASN A 136 -18.61 8.87 -6.31
N ARG A 137 -17.82 9.81 -5.79
CA ARG A 137 -18.32 10.82 -4.85
C ARG A 137 -18.92 11.94 -5.70
N GLU A 138 -20.24 11.99 -5.77
CA GLU A 138 -20.97 13.19 -6.19
C GLU A 138 -20.67 14.39 -5.27
#